data_AF-A0A536Z3X1-F1
#
_entry.id   AF-A0A536Z3X1-F1
#
_cell.length_a   1.000
_cell.length_b   1.000
_cell.length_c   1.000
_cell.angle_alpha   90.00
_cell.angle_beta   90.00
_cell.angle_gamma   90.00
#
_symmetry.space_group_name_H-M   'P 1'
#
loop_
_entity.id
_entity.type
_entity.pdbx_description
1 polymer ?
#
loop_
_entity_poly.entity_id
_entity_poly.type
_entity_poly.pdbx_seq_one_letter_code
_entity_poly.pdbx_strand_id
1 'polypeptide(L)'
;VITLAMHQEDVTREGWGVADACKRIADAGADVVGVNCIRGPETMLPLLKQIRGAVKTHVAALPVPYRTHNGEPSFQSLRDSHWHGDWGSRPFPIALDPFTCNRFEIADFGREALAMNVRYLGVCCGAGPHHIRALAEAVGKRTPASKYSADMSKHAFLGSHERIKQVQKDYAGKL
;
A
#
# COMPACT_ATOMS: atom_id res chain seq x y z
N VAL A 1 -14.90 4.54 13.35
CA VAL A 1 -14.03 3.81 12.38
C VAL A 1 -13.43 2.63 13.10
N ILE A 2 -13.58 1.40 12.59
CA ILE A 2 -12.97 0.19 13.14
C ILE A 2 -12.37 -0.61 11.99
N THR A 3 -11.10 -1.01 12.08
CA THR A 3 -10.43 -1.81 11.06
C THR A 3 -9.80 -3.07 11.65
N LEU A 4 -9.72 -4.12 10.84
CA LEU A 4 -9.14 -5.41 11.20
C LEU A 4 -7.78 -5.60 10.53
N ALA A 5 -6.86 -6.26 11.21
CA ALA A 5 -5.58 -6.65 10.65
C ALA A 5 -5.58 -8.14 10.34
N MET A 6 -5.90 -8.50 9.09
CA MET A 6 -5.95 -9.90 8.64
C MET A 6 -4.54 -10.44 8.46
N HIS A 7 -4.23 -11.56 9.12
CA HIS A 7 -2.86 -12.10 9.16
C HIS A 7 -2.50 -12.93 7.92
N GLN A 8 -2.28 -14.24 8.04
CA GLN A 8 -1.95 -15.09 6.89
C GLN A 8 -3.20 -15.69 6.28
N GLU A 9 -4.17 -16.01 7.12
CA GLU A 9 -5.48 -16.46 6.72
C GLU A 9 -6.42 -15.27 6.48
N ASP A 10 -7.49 -15.52 5.73
CA ASP A 10 -8.57 -14.57 5.48
C ASP A 10 -9.67 -14.63 6.56
N VAL A 11 -9.35 -15.23 7.71
CA VAL A 11 -10.22 -15.33 8.90
C VAL A 11 -9.60 -14.64 10.11
N THR A 12 -10.45 -14.12 10.99
CA THR A 12 -10.04 -13.62 12.31
C THR A 12 -9.60 -14.79 13.21
N ARG A 13 -9.05 -14.48 14.39
CA ARG A 13 -8.65 -15.53 15.36
C ARG A 13 -9.83 -16.33 15.89
N GLU A 14 -11.02 -15.75 15.84
CA GLU A 14 -12.31 -16.36 16.19
C GLU A 14 -12.90 -17.17 15.03
N GLY A 15 -12.23 -17.24 13.88
CA GLY A 15 -12.66 -18.03 12.72
C GLY A 15 -13.68 -17.36 11.82
N TRP A 16 -13.90 -16.05 11.94
CA TRP A 16 -14.81 -15.33 11.04
C TRP A 16 -14.09 -14.87 9.78
N GLY A 17 -14.70 -15.10 8.61
CA GLY A 17 -14.22 -14.48 7.38
C GLY A 17 -14.24 -12.95 7.46
N VAL A 18 -13.34 -12.28 6.75
CA VAL A 18 -13.20 -10.81 6.82
C VAL A 18 -14.51 -10.06 6.52
N ALA A 19 -15.31 -10.56 5.58
CA ALA A 19 -16.60 -9.99 5.21
C ALA A 19 -17.61 -10.07 6.37
N ASP A 20 -17.74 -11.24 6.99
CA ASP A 20 -18.65 -11.47 8.13
C ASP A 20 -18.21 -10.67 9.35
N ALA A 21 -16.91 -10.61 9.63
CA ALA A 21 -16.36 -9.81 10.71
C ALA A 21 -16.66 -8.31 10.50
N CYS A 22 -16.42 -7.78 9.31
CA CYS A 22 -16.76 -6.38 8.99
C CYS A 22 -18.27 -6.12 9.04
N LYS A 23 -19.10 -7.07 8.59
CA LYS A 23 -20.56 -6.94 8.68
C LYS A 23 -21.01 -6.87 10.14
N ARG A 24 -20.51 -7.74 11.02
CA ARG A 24 -20.83 -7.71 12.46
C ARG A 24 -20.46 -6.37 13.09
N ILE A 25 -19.28 -5.84 12.75
CA ILE A 25 -18.82 -4.54 13.26
C ILE A 25 -19.71 -3.40 12.73
N ALA A 26 -20.14 -3.45 11.47
CA ALA A 26 -21.07 -2.48 10.90
C ALA A 26 -22.46 -2.57 11.55
N ASP A 27 -23.01 -3.78 11.72
CA ASP A 27 -24.30 -4.03 12.37
C ASP A 27 -24.29 -3.58 13.85
N ALA A 28 -23.11 -3.62 14.49
CA ALA A 28 -22.90 -3.10 15.84
C ALA A 28 -22.77 -1.56 15.92
N GLY A 29 -22.89 -0.85 14.79
CA GLY A 29 -22.97 0.61 14.74
C GLY A 29 -21.74 1.35 14.21
N ALA A 30 -20.76 0.67 13.61
CA ALA A 30 -19.60 1.36 13.05
C ALA A 30 -19.91 2.07 11.71
N ASP A 31 -19.67 3.40 11.65
CA ASP A 31 -19.81 4.20 10.43
C ASP A 31 -18.76 3.90 9.34
N VAL A 32 -17.64 3.27 9.73
CA VAL A 32 -16.59 2.86 8.81
C VAL A 32 -15.99 1.56 9.31
N VAL A 33 -15.93 0.56 8.43
CA VAL A 33 -15.28 -0.74 8.67
C VAL A 33 -14.18 -0.99 7.64
N GLY A 34 -13.30 -1.96 7.84
CA GLY A 34 -12.34 -2.33 6.80
C GLY A 34 -11.10 -3.01 7.35
N VAL A 35 -9.99 -2.86 6.63
CA VAL A 35 -8.73 -3.54 6.97
C VAL A 35 -7.53 -2.61 6.95
N ASN A 36 -6.57 -2.89 7.84
CA ASN A 36 -5.32 -2.15 7.95
C ASN A 36 -4.14 -3.05 8.27
N CYS A 37 -2.93 -2.55 8.02
CA CYS A 37 -1.68 -3.23 8.32
C CYS A 37 -1.56 -4.59 7.62
N ILE A 38 -0.54 -5.36 8.03
CA ILE A 38 -0.25 -6.77 7.73
C ILE A 38 -0.16 -7.14 6.24
N ARG A 39 -1.25 -7.05 5.51
CA ARG A 39 -1.34 -7.30 4.07
C ARG A 39 -0.81 -6.10 3.29
N GLY A 40 -0.02 -6.39 2.27
CA GLY A 40 0.36 -5.42 1.25
C GLY A 40 -0.80 -5.09 0.32
N PRO A 41 -0.58 -4.21 -0.67
CA PRO A 41 -1.65 -3.76 -1.56
C PRO A 41 -2.30 -4.92 -2.33
N GLU A 42 -1.50 -5.79 -2.95
CA GLU A 42 -1.97 -6.92 -3.76
C GLU A 42 -2.85 -7.89 -2.95
N THR A 43 -2.40 -8.28 -1.76
CA THR A 43 -3.11 -9.28 -0.94
C THR A 43 -4.26 -8.69 -0.13
N MET A 44 -4.36 -7.35 -0.05
CA MET A 44 -5.49 -6.66 0.58
C MET A 44 -6.67 -6.47 -0.37
N LEU A 45 -6.44 -6.26 -1.68
CA LEU A 45 -7.50 -5.96 -2.65
C LEU A 45 -8.62 -7.03 -2.69
N PRO A 46 -8.33 -8.35 -2.68
CA PRO A 46 -9.37 -9.37 -2.62
C PRO A 46 -10.25 -9.26 -1.37
N LEU A 47 -9.65 -8.93 -0.21
CA LEU A 47 -10.39 -8.73 1.04
C LEU A 47 -11.33 -7.53 0.93
N LEU A 48 -10.88 -6.42 0.33
CA LEU A 48 -11.72 -5.24 0.12
C LEU A 48 -12.94 -5.55 -0.75
N LYS A 49 -12.78 -6.37 -1.80
CA LYS A 49 -13.89 -6.80 -2.65
C LYS A 49 -14.93 -7.60 -1.85
N GLN A 50 -14.48 -8.52 -0.99
CA GLN A 50 -15.36 -9.28 -0.11
C GLN A 50 -16.10 -8.37 0.89
N ILE A 51 -15.38 -7.48 1.58
CA ILE A 51 -15.96 -6.54 2.56
C ILE A 51 -16.99 -5.65 1.89
N ARG A 52 -16.66 -5.07 0.72
CA ARG A 52 -17.55 -4.16 0.02
C ARG A 52 -18.88 -4.82 -0.35
N GLY A 53 -18.86 -6.10 -0.71
CA GLY A 53 -20.07 -6.87 -1.01
C GLY A 53 -20.95 -7.18 0.23
N ALA A 54 -20.38 -7.17 1.43
CA ALA A 54 -21.07 -7.54 2.66
C ALA A 54 -21.63 -6.37 3.47
N VAL A 55 -21.13 -5.14 3.25
CA VAL A 55 -21.52 -3.97 4.04
C VAL A 55 -22.07 -2.84 3.17
N LYS A 56 -22.90 -1.96 3.74
CA LYS A 56 -23.35 -0.70 3.09
C LYS A 56 -22.60 0.53 3.60
N THR A 57 -22.02 0.43 4.79
CA THR A 57 -21.26 1.50 5.45
C THR A 57 -19.98 1.86 4.67
N HIS A 58 -19.28 2.92 5.09
CA HIS A 58 -18.01 3.30 4.46
C HIS A 58 -16.93 2.24 4.71
N VAL A 59 -16.04 2.06 3.73
CA VAL A 59 -14.93 1.09 3.82
C VAL A 59 -13.59 1.83 3.93
N ALA A 60 -12.74 1.34 4.83
CA ALA A 60 -11.37 1.75 5.03
C ALA A 60 -10.37 0.71 4.51
N ALA A 61 -9.29 1.18 3.91
CA ALA A 61 -8.18 0.34 3.47
C ALA A 61 -6.85 1.05 3.72
N LEU A 62 -5.99 0.41 4.52
CA LEU A 62 -4.69 0.93 4.91
C LEU A 62 -3.62 -0.19 4.87
N PRO A 63 -3.18 -0.65 3.68
CA PRO A 63 -2.18 -1.70 3.57
C PRO A 63 -0.83 -1.24 4.11
N VAL A 64 0.04 -2.19 4.45
CA VAL A 64 1.47 -1.88 4.55
C VAL A 64 2.04 -1.70 3.14
N PRO A 65 3.07 -0.86 2.91
CA PRO A 65 3.64 -0.66 1.58
C PRO A 65 4.75 -1.70 1.31
N TYR A 66 4.45 -2.98 1.48
CA TYR A 66 5.36 -4.08 1.16
C TYR A 66 4.70 -5.03 0.15
N ARG A 67 5.49 -5.56 -0.78
CA ARG A 67 5.06 -6.51 -1.82
C ARG A 67 4.82 -7.90 -1.23
N THR A 68 3.69 -8.06 -0.57
CA THR A 68 3.17 -9.38 -0.17
C THR A 68 2.46 -10.04 -1.34
N HIS A 69 2.48 -11.37 -1.39
CA HIS A 69 1.80 -12.17 -2.43
C HIS A 69 1.11 -13.39 -1.80
N ASN A 70 0.34 -14.17 -2.56
CA ASN A 70 -0.48 -15.26 -2.00
C ASN A 70 0.30 -16.32 -1.19
N GLY A 71 1.57 -16.56 -1.51
CA GLY A 71 2.43 -17.48 -0.75
C GLY A 71 2.97 -16.88 0.56
N GLU A 72 3.11 -15.56 0.61
CA GLU A 72 3.59 -14.79 1.76
C GLU A 72 2.69 -13.57 1.97
N PRO A 73 1.43 -13.81 2.39
CA PRO A 73 0.40 -12.79 2.32
C PRO A 73 0.60 -11.63 3.30
N SER A 74 1.33 -11.88 4.39
CA SER A 74 1.66 -10.87 5.39
C SER A 74 3.12 -10.44 5.30
N PHE A 75 3.42 -9.17 5.58
CA PHE A 75 4.80 -8.69 5.64
C PHE A 75 5.66 -9.38 6.72
N GLN A 76 5.05 -9.99 7.74
CA GLN A 76 5.74 -10.87 8.69
C GLN A 76 6.07 -12.25 8.12
N SER A 77 5.32 -12.70 7.10
CA SER A 77 5.54 -13.99 6.46
C SER A 77 6.65 -13.98 5.42
N LEU A 78 6.98 -12.80 4.87
CA LEU A 78 8.01 -12.62 3.83
C LEU A 78 9.32 -13.34 4.15
N ARG A 79 9.97 -13.85 3.11
CA ARG A 79 11.31 -14.45 3.19
C ARG A 79 12.25 -13.75 2.23
N ASP A 80 13.48 -13.57 2.69
CA ASP A 80 14.57 -13.02 1.88
C ASP A 80 15.75 -13.97 1.88
N SER A 81 16.18 -14.38 0.69
CA SER A 81 17.38 -15.20 0.50
C SER A 81 18.68 -14.43 0.71
N HIS A 82 18.64 -13.09 0.64
CA HIS A 82 19.78 -12.20 0.86
C HIS A 82 19.90 -11.76 2.33
N TRP A 83 18.94 -12.14 3.17
CA TRP A 83 18.97 -11.90 4.60
C TRP A 83 19.60 -13.08 5.33
N HIS A 84 20.61 -12.80 6.14
CA HIS A 84 21.40 -13.80 6.87
C HIS A 84 21.49 -13.52 8.37
N GLY A 85 20.51 -12.80 8.93
CA GLY A 85 20.47 -12.54 10.37
C GLY A 85 20.19 -13.79 11.21
N ASP A 86 20.44 -13.68 12.51
CA ASP A 86 20.36 -14.80 13.47
C ASP A 86 19.00 -15.52 13.51
N TRP A 87 17.94 -14.84 13.05
CA TRP A 87 16.55 -15.32 13.08
C TRP A 87 16.12 -16.06 11.80
N GLY A 88 17.08 -16.49 10.98
CA GLY A 88 16.86 -17.19 9.71
C GLY A 88 16.42 -16.25 8.59
N SER A 89 15.88 -16.78 7.49
CA SER A 89 15.53 -16.04 6.27
C SER A 89 14.30 -15.11 6.38
N ARG A 90 13.87 -14.75 7.61
CA ARG A 90 12.75 -13.83 7.85
C ARG A 90 13.27 -12.41 8.13
N PRO A 91 13.06 -11.45 7.21
CA PRO A 91 13.56 -10.08 7.35
C PRO A 91 12.75 -9.20 8.32
N PHE A 92 11.50 -9.57 8.62
CA PHE A 92 10.67 -8.79 9.55
C PHE A 92 11.26 -8.79 10.97
N PRO A 93 11.31 -7.63 11.69
CA PRO A 93 10.79 -6.32 11.28
C PRO A 93 11.85 -5.35 10.73
N ILE A 94 13.12 -5.73 10.66
CA ILE A 94 14.25 -4.79 10.54
C ILE A 94 14.97 -4.79 9.19
N ALA A 95 14.62 -5.68 8.26
CA ALA A 95 15.28 -5.82 6.95
C ALA A 95 14.27 -5.90 5.79
N LEU A 96 13.17 -5.15 5.88
CA LEU A 96 12.06 -5.19 4.91
C LEU A 96 12.28 -4.30 3.68
N ASP A 97 13.36 -3.52 3.65
CA ASP A 97 13.71 -2.58 2.59
C ASP A 97 13.55 -3.16 1.17
N PRO A 98 14.02 -4.39 0.88
CA PRO A 98 13.89 -4.98 -0.47
C PRO A 98 12.44 -5.18 -0.94
N PHE A 99 11.51 -5.32 0.00
CA PHE A 99 10.10 -5.61 -0.28
C PHE A 99 9.25 -4.36 -0.42
N THR A 100 9.79 -3.17 -0.17
CA THR A 100 9.02 -1.92 -0.11
C THR A 100 8.42 -1.60 -1.48
N CYS A 101 7.10 -1.39 -1.54
CA CYS A 101 6.40 -0.87 -2.71
C CYS A 101 6.97 0.49 -3.10
N ASN A 102 7.00 0.79 -4.38
CA ASN A 102 7.27 2.13 -4.86
C ASN A 102 5.98 2.98 -4.81
N ARG A 103 6.14 4.29 -5.05
CA ARG A 103 5.01 5.25 -5.00
C ARG A 103 3.91 4.97 -6.02
N PHE A 104 4.25 4.38 -7.17
CA PHE A 104 3.30 4.10 -8.24
C PHE A 104 2.44 2.88 -7.90
N GLU A 105 3.02 1.84 -7.30
CA GLU A 105 2.27 0.67 -6.80
C GLU A 105 1.20 1.09 -5.76
N ILE A 106 1.56 2.00 -4.85
CA ILE A 106 0.59 2.55 -3.87
C ILE A 106 -0.47 3.43 -4.55
N ALA A 107 -0.11 4.17 -5.59
CA ALA A 107 -1.06 4.94 -6.38
C ALA A 107 -2.08 4.03 -7.10
N ASP A 108 -1.61 2.94 -7.71
CA ASP A 108 -2.45 1.95 -8.40
C ASP A 108 -3.44 1.29 -7.44
N PHE A 109 -2.96 0.83 -6.28
CA PHE A 109 -3.83 0.38 -5.19
C PHE A 109 -4.91 1.41 -4.83
N GLY A 110 -4.53 2.68 -4.72
CA GLY A 110 -5.46 3.77 -4.45
C GLY A 110 -6.57 3.88 -5.48
N ARG A 111 -6.25 3.76 -6.77
CA ARG A 111 -7.22 3.79 -7.87
C ARG A 111 -8.14 2.58 -7.83
N GLU A 112 -7.60 1.40 -7.62
CA GLU A 112 -8.38 0.16 -7.54
C GLU A 112 -9.34 0.16 -6.34
N ALA A 113 -8.85 0.54 -5.16
CA ALA A 113 -9.68 0.68 -3.98
C ALA A 113 -10.77 1.74 -4.17
N LEU A 114 -10.44 2.88 -4.80
CA LEU A 114 -11.43 3.91 -5.13
C LEU A 114 -12.49 3.39 -6.10
N ALA A 115 -12.11 2.61 -7.12
CA ALA A 115 -13.04 1.98 -8.06
C ALA A 115 -14.02 1.02 -7.35
N MET A 116 -13.60 0.39 -6.25
CA MET A 116 -14.45 -0.44 -5.38
C MET A 116 -15.31 0.35 -4.36
N ASN A 117 -15.41 1.66 -4.50
CA ASN A 117 -16.10 2.53 -3.54
C ASN A 117 -15.50 2.50 -2.10
N VAL A 118 -14.19 2.27 -1.98
CA VAL A 118 -13.44 2.50 -0.74
C VAL A 118 -13.07 3.99 -0.69
N ARG A 119 -13.27 4.64 0.46
CA ARG A 119 -13.16 6.11 0.57
C ARG A 119 -12.29 6.58 1.74
N TYR A 120 -12.06 5.72 2.72
CA TYR A 120 -11.06 5.96 3.76
C TYR A 120 -9.78 5.22 3.35
N LEU A 121 -8.88 5.91 2.67
CA LEU A 121 -7.65 5.32 2.14
C LEU A 121 -6.44 5.86 2.92
N GLY A 122 -5.53 4.96 3.28
CA GLY A 122 -4.27 5.29 3.92
C GLY A 122 -3.20 4.25 3.61
N VAL A 123 -2.08 4.33 4.32
CA VAL A 123 -0.99 3.35 4.27
C VAL A 123 -0.48 3.20 5.71
N CYS A 124 -0.22 1.96 6.14
CA CYS A 124 0.09 1.63 7.52
C CYS A 124 1.62 1.57 7.77
N CYS A 125 2.09 0.63 8.60
CA CYS A 125 3.51 0.48 8.97
C CYS A 125 4.41 0.44 7.73
N GLY A 126 5.49 1.23 7.75
CA GLY A 126 6.43 1.37 6.63
C GLY A 126 6.09 2.51 5.65
N ALA A 127 4.96 3.21 5.83
CA ALA A 127 4.59 4.33 4.98
C ALA A 127 5.58 5.50 5.08
N GLY A 128 6.22 5.85 3.95
CA GLY A 128 6.93 7.11 3.78
C GLY A 128 6.00 8.23 3.28
N PRO A 129 6.38 9.51 3.43
CA PRO A 129 5.59 10.64 2.94
C PRO A 129 5.28 10.59 1.43
N HIS A 130 6.16 9.96 0.65
CA HIS A 130 5.97 9.80 -0.79
C HIS A 130 4.88 8.78 -1.14
N HIS A 131 4.64 7.75 -0.30
CA HIS A 131 3.52 6.81 -0.46
C HIS A 131 2.18 7.53 -0.23
N ILE A 132 2.07 8.27 0.89
CA ILE A 132 0.84 9.00 1.24
C ILE A 132 0.50 10.04 0.18
N ARG A 133 1.50 10.79 -0.31
CA ARG A 133 1.30 11.77 -1.38
C ARG A 133 0.85 11.13 -2.68
N ALA A 134 1.50 10.06 -3.10
CA ALA A 134 1.12 9.36 -4.33
C ALA A 134 -0.29 8.77 -4.24
N LEU A 135 -0.67 8.19 -3.10
CA LEU A 135 -2.04 7.74 -2.84
C LEU A 135 -3.05 8.89 -2.99
N ALA A 136 -2.80 10.02 -2.33
CA ALA A 136 -3.70 11.17 -2.38
C ALA A 136 -3.86 11.71 -3.81
N GLU A 137 -2.76 11.88 -4.54
CA GLU A 137 -2.76 12.36 -5.93
C GLU A 137 -3.45 11.39 -6.88
N ALA A 138 -3.25 10.08 -6.69
CA ALA A 138 -3.87 9.04 -7.51
C ALA A 138 -5.39 9.03 -7.41
N VAL A 139 -5.95 9.42 -6.26
CA VAL A 139 -7.40 9.54 -6.03
C VAL A 139 -7.93 10.96 -6.27
N GLY A 140 -7.18 11.78 -6.99
CA GLY A 140 -7.60 13.11 -7.45
C GLY A 140 -7.46 14.23 -6.42
N LYS A 141 -6.78 14.00 -5.28
CA LYS A 141 -6.54 15.06 -4.29
C LYS A 141 -5.24 15.79 -4.59
N ARG A 142 -5.26 17.12 -4.45
CA ARG A 142 -4.05 17.93 -4.37
C ARG A 142 -3.83 18.38 -2.94
N THR A 143 -2.66 18.07 -2.37
CA THR A 143 -2.34 18.38 -0.97
C THR A 143 -1.25 19.46 -0.90
N PRO A 144 -1.04 20.12 0.26
CA PRO A 144 0.12 21.01 0.44
C PRO A 144 1.46 20.31 0.15
N ALA A 145 1.55 19.00 0.40
CA ALA A 145 2.75 18.22 0.13
C ALA A 145 2.95 17.91 -1.36
N SER A 146 1.94 18.08 -2.22
CA SER A 146 2.03 17.88 -3.68
C SER A 146 3.05 18.79 -4.35
N LYS A 147 3.44 19.90 -3.72
CA LYS A 147 4.56 20.74 -4.18
C LYS A 147 5.92 20.03 -4.19
N TYR A 148 6.04 18.91 -3.47
CA TYR A 148 7.24 18.09 -3.40
C TYR A 148 7.14 16.82 -4.27
N SER A 149 6.14 16.72 -5.15
CA SER A 149 6.06 15.62 -6.11
C SER A 149 7.24 15.67 -7.08
N ALA A 150 7.71 14.49 -7.47
CA ALA A 150 8.89 14.38 -8.32
C ALA A 150 8.59 14.94 -9.70
N ASP A 151 9.42 15.88 -10.14
CA ASP A 151 9.35 16.48 -11.47
C ASP A 151 10.46 15.89 -12.32
N MET A 152 10.14 14.81 -13.06
CA MET A 152 11.13 14.12 -13.89
C MET A 152 11.65 14.98 -15.03
N SER A 153 10.94 16.05 -15.44
CA SER A 153 11.48 16.98 -16.43
C SER A 153 12.78 17.63 -15.94
N LYS A 154 12.98 17.75 -14.63
CA LYS A 154 14.17 18.34 -14.00
C LYS A 154 15.23 17.32 -13.58
N HIS A 155 15.03 16.04 -13.88
CA HIS A 155 16.01 15.02 -13.52
C HIS A 155 17.34 15.25 -14.26
N ALA A 156 18.47 15.08 -13.57
CA ALA A 156 19.78 15.50 -14.10
C ALA A 156 20.17 14.82 -15.43
N PHE A 157 19.80 13.55 -15.58
CA PHE A 157 20.13 12.75 -16.76
C PHE A 157 18.92 12.50 -17.67
N LEU A 158 17.84 11.96 -17.08
CA LEU A 158 16.60 11.59 -17.77
C LEU A 158 15.58 12.73 -17.96
N GLY A 159 15.94 13.97 -17.63
CA GLY A 159 15.03 15.11 -17.71
C GLY A 159 15.04 15.80 -19.07
N SER A 160 14.02 16.63 -19.31
CA SER A 160 13.83 17.40 -20.55
C SER A 160 13.95 18.92 -20.36
N HIS A 161 14.15 19.39 -19.14
CA HIS A 161 14.23 20.82 -18.82
C HIS A 161 15.43 21.48 -19.53
N GLU A 162 15.21 22.67 -20.10
CA GLU A 162 16.19 23.40 -20.92
C GLU A 162 17.54 23.62 -20.20
N ARG A 163 17.49 23.90 -18.90
CA ARG A 163 18.65 24.15 -18.02
C ARG A 163 19.52 22.92 -17.73
N ILE A 164 19.13 21.72 -18.14
CA ILE A 164 19.97 20.53 -18.00
C ILE A 164 21.18 20.69 -18.93
N LYS A 165 22.39 20.59 -18.37
CA LYS A 165 23.64 20.76 -19.12
C LYS A 165 23.75 19.71 -20.24
N GLN A 166 24.26 20.13 -21.40
CA GLN A 166 24.40 19.24 -22.57
C GLN A 166 25.20 17.98 -22.25
N VAL A 167 26.29 18.11 -21.48
CA VAL A 167 27.11 16.95 -21.04
C VAL A 167 26.28 15.86 -20.33
N GLN A 168 25.23 16.23 -19.60
CA GLN A 168 24.36 15.25 -18.93
C GLN A 168 23.36 14.62 -19.91
N LYS A 169 22.85 15.40 -20.86
CA LYS A 169 21.97 14.90 -21.93
C LYS A 169 22.70 13.89 -22.82
N ASP A 170 23.94 14.21 -23.18
CA ASP A 170 24.80 13.33 -23.99
C ASP A 170 25.14 12.03 -23.23
N TYR A 171 25.26 12.10 -21.90
CA TYR A 171 25.51 10.93 -21.05
C TYR A 171 24.27 10.05 -20.85
N ALA A 172 23.06 10.59 -21.00
CA ALA A 172 21.82 9.86 -20.72
C ALA A 172 21.69 8.53 -21.50
N GLY A 173 22.21 8.47 -22.73
CA GLY A 173 22.21 7.24 -23.54
C GLY A 173 23.20 6.16 -23.11
N LYS A 174 24.03 6.41 -22.08
CA LYS A 174 25.00 5.45 -21.51
C LYS A 174 24.56 4.86 -20.18
N LEU A 175 23.42 5.30 -19.62
CA LEU A 175 22.80 4.74 -18.43
C LEU A 175 22.10 3.42 -18.77
#